data_AF-F8A6A7-F1
#
_entry.id   AF-F8A6A7-F1
#
_cell.length_a   1.000
_cell.length_b   1.000
_cell.length_c   1.000
_cell.angle_alpha   90.00
_cell.angle_beta   90.00
_cell.angle_gamma   90.00
#
_symmetry.space_group_name_H-M   'P 1'
#
loop_
_entity.id
_entity.type
_entity.pdbx_description
1 polymer ?
#
loop_
_entity_poly.entity_id
_entity_poly.type
_entity_poly.pdbx_seq_one_letter_code
_entity_poly.pdbx_strand_id
1 'polypeptide(L)' 'MRVQFWHIVVLVVVVVLLFGANRLPDLARSVGQSMKIFKNEVKDLRDDDKPAARAADQTPQDRPDGGTGTSA' A
#
# COMPACT_ATOMS: atom_id res chain seq x y z
N MET A 1 -32.48 -5.42 4.20
CA MET A 1 -31.18 -5.22 4.86
C MET A 1 -30.46 -4.05 4.21
N ARG A 2 -30.61 -2.84 4.75
CA ARG A 2 -30.03 -1.60 4.22
C ARG A 2 -29.12 -1.03 5.28
N VAL A 3 -27.95 -1.64 5.47
CA VAL A 3 -26.86 -0.98 6.19
C VAL A 3 -26.47 0.22 5.35
N GLN A 4 -27.13 1.34 5.63
CA GLN A 4 -26.90 2.61 4.99
C GLN A 4 -25.46 2.96 5.32
N PHE A 5 -24.65 3.14 4.28
CA PHE A 5 -23.22 3.46 4.27
C PHE A 5 -22.77 4.37 5.44
N TRP A 6 -23.68 5.23 5.89
CA TRP A 6 -23.59 6.06 7.10
C TRP A 6 -23.12 5.34 8.38
N HIS A 7 -23.53 4.10 8.63
CA HIS A 7 -23.14 3.38 9.85
C HIS A 7 -21.64 3.07 9.88
N ILE A 8 -21.08 2.74 8.71
CA ILE A 8 -19.66 2.45 8.57
C ILE A 8 -18.85 3.73 8.82
N VAL A 9 -19.32 4.87 8.31
CA VAL A 9 -18.68 6.18 8.56
C VAL A 9 -18.67 6.50 10.05
N VAL A 10 -19.80 6.34 10.74
CA VAL A 10 -19.90 6.59 12.19
C VAL A 10 -18.96 5.67 12.97
N LEU A 11 -18.90 4.38 12.61
CA LEU A 11 -17.98 3.42 13.24
C LEU A 11 -16.53 3.85 13.08
N VAL A 12 -16.11 4.20 11.86
CA VAL A 12 -14.74 4.65 11.58
C VAL A 12 -14.41 5.91 12.38
N VAL A 13 -15.33 6.87 12.47
CA VAL A 13 -15.14 8.09 13.27
C VAL A 13 -14.93 7.74 14.74
N VAL A 14 -15.73 6.82 15.31
CA VAL A 14 -15.56 6.39 16.71
C VAL A 14 -14.21 5.71 16.94
N VAL A 15 -13.77 4.82 16.03
CA VAL A 15 -12.45 4.17 16.13
C VAL A 15 -11.33 5.21 16.03
N VAL A 16 -11.45 6.19 15.12
CA VAL A 16 -10.47 7.29 14.99
C VAL A 16 -10.43 8.15 16.25
N LEU A 17 -11.56 8.43 16.91
CA LEU A 17 -11.56 9.17 18.18
C LEU A 17 -10.89 8.39 19.32
N LEU A 18 -11.12 7.08 19.40
CA LEU A 18 -10.56 6.21 20.45
C LEU A 18 -9.06 5.96 20.27
N PHE A 19 -8.65 5.63 19.06
CA PHE A 19 -7.26 5.26 18.73
C PHE A 19 -6.42 6.47 18.30
N GLY A 20 -7.04 7.55 17.86
CA GLY A 20 -6.40 8.73 17.29
C GLY A 20 -6.15 8.62 15.78
N ALA A 21 -6.26 9.75 15.08
CA ALA A 21 -6.09 9.85 13.62
C ALA A 21 -4.71 9.39 13.11
N ASN A 22 -3.68 9.39 13.97
CA ASN A 22 -2.33 8.95 13.60
C ASN A 22 -2.09 7.45 13.82
N ARG A 23 -2.85 6.76 14.67
CA ARG A 23 -2.59 5.35 15.00
C ARG A 23 -3.22 4.38 14.02
N LEU A 24 -4.43 4.66 13.56
CA LEU A 24 -5.11 3.87 12.53
C LEU A 24 -4.29 3.72 11.23
N PRO A 25 -3.78 4.80 10.61
CA PRO A 25 -3.01 4.67 9.37
C PRO A 25 -1.64 4.01 9.60
N ASP A 26 -1.04 4.20 10.77
CA ASP A 26 0.26 3.61 11.12
C ASP A 26 0.15 2.08 11.32
N LEU A 27 -0.90 1.64 12.02
CA LEU A 27 -1.25 0.21 12.14
C LEU A 27 -1.61 -0.39 10.78
N ALA A 28 -2.40 0.31 9.96
CA ALA A 28 -2.73 -0.15 8.62
C ALA A 28 -1.50 -0.24 7.70
N ARG A 29 -0.54 0.70 7.81
CA ARG A 29 0.71 0.68 7.03
C ARG A 29 1.61 -0.49 7.43
N SER A 30 1.82 -0.72 8.72
CA SER A 30 2.65 -1.84 9.20
C SER A 30 2.04 -3.19 8.83
N VAL A 31 0.74 -3.39 9.05
CA VAL A 31 0.01 -4.61 8.64
C VAL A 31 -0.01 -4.76 7.12
N GLY A 32 -0.21 -3.67 6.37
CA GLY A 32 -0.19 -3.67 4.92
C GLY A 32 1.17 -4.06 4.34
N GLN A 33 2.26 -3.62 4.96
CA GLN A 33 3.62 -3.99 4.56
C GLN A 33 3.88 -5.48 4.79
N SER A 34 3.48 -6.03 5.94
CA SER A 34 3.55 -7.48 6.20
C SER A 34 2.68 -8.28 5.22
N MET A 35 1.47 -7.80 4.90
CA MET A 35 0.60 -8.42 3.90
C MET A 35 1.19 -8.38 2.49
N LYS A 36 1.91 -7.31 2.11
CA LYS A 36 2.56 -7.20 0.79
C LYS A 36 3.68 -8.23 0.65
N ILE A 37 4.51 -8.40 1.68
CA ILE A 37 5.58 -9.41 1.69
C ILE A 37 4.98 -10.81 1.58
N PHE A 38 3.99 -11.12 2.43
CA PHE A 38 3.30 -12.41 2.39
C PHE A 38 2.60 -12.67 1.05
N LYS A 39 1.95 -11.65 0.47
CA LYS A 39 1.32 -11.74 -0.86
C LYS A 39 2.35 -12.05 -1.94
N ASN A 40 3.51 -11.39 -1.93
CA ASN A 40 4.55 -11.59 -2.92
C ASN A 40 5.12 -13.00 -2.83
N GLU A 41 5.44 -13.46 -1.63
CA GLU A 41 5.97 -14.80 -1.41
C GLU A 41 4.94 -15.86 -1.81
N VAL A 42 3.68 -15.73 -1.36
CA VAL A 42 2.58 -16.62 -1.78
C VAL A 42 2.30 -16.55 -3.29
N LYS A 43 2.57 -15.41 -3.93
CA LYS A 43 2.41 -15.24 -5.38
C LYS A 43 3.54 -15.92 -6.13
N ASP A 44 4.79 -15.81 -5.69
CA ASP A 44 5.93 -16.54 -6.27
C ASP A 44 5.71 -18.06 -6.19
N LEU A 45 5.22 -18.57 -5.05
CA LEU A 45 4.85 -19.99 -4.91
C LEU A 45 3.69 -20.43 -5.81
N ARG A 46 2.83 -19.50 -6.25
CA ARG A 46 1.67 -19.78 -7.11
C ARG A 46 1.94 -19.54 -8.60
N ASP A 47 2.87 -18.65 -8.92
CA ASP A 47 3.26 -18.28 -10.28
C ASP A 47 4.35 -19.22 -10.83
N ASP A 48 5.00 -20.06 -10.02
CA ASP A 48 5.84 -21.18 -10.49
C ASP A 48 5.07 -22.20 -11.37
N ASP A 49 3.72 -22.18 -11.35
CA ASP A 49 2.85 -22.99 -12.21
C ASP A 49 2.29 -22.23 -13.45
N LYS A 50 2.59 -20.93 -13.67
CA LYS A 50 2.03 -20.18 -14.82
C LYS A 50 2.88 -18.98 -15.29
N PRO A 51 3.14 -18.80 -16.61
CA PRO A 51 3.99 -17.70 -17.08
C PRO A 51 3.35 -16.32 -16.90
N ALA A 52 3.93 -15.57 -15.96
CA ALA A 52 4.10 -14.12 -15.86
C ALA A 52 3.03 -13.18 -16.43
N ALA A 53 2.19 -12.63 -15.54
CA ALA A 53 1.55 -11.33 -15.73
C ALA A 53 2.21 -10.30 -14.79
N ARG A 54 3.20 -9.57 -15.32
CA ARG A 54 3.71 -8.33 -14.74
C ARG A 54 2.59 -7.29 -14.71
N ALA A 55 2.15 -6.92 -13.52
CA ALA A 55 1.40 -5.69 -13.23
C ALA A 55 1.49 -5.47 -11.72
N ALA A 56 1.66 -4.28 -11.17
CA ALA A 56 1.96 -2.95 -11.65
C ALA A 56 2.28 -2.22 -10.33
N ASP A 57 3.52 -1.78 -10.13
CA ASP A 57 3.90 -0.89 -9.01
C ASP A 57 5.37 -0.49 -9.20
N GLN A 58 5.67 0.15 -10.33
CA GLN A 58 6.77 1.10 -10.38
C GLN A 58 6.13 2.48 -10.29
N THR A 59 6.06 3.02 -9.08
CA THR A 59 5.71 4.43 -8.88
C THR A 59 6.76 5.29 -9.59
N PRO A 60 6.36 6.22 -10.47
CA PRO A 60 7.29 7.14 -11.11
C PRO A 60 7.95 8.07 -10.09
N GLN A 61 9.21 8.42 -10.36
CA GLN A 61 9.81 9.74 -10.10
C GLN A 61 10.30 10.04 -8.68
N ASP A 62 11.61 9.90 -8.47
CA ASP A 62 12.43 11.05 -8.06
C ASP A 62 13.89 10.85 -8.48
N ARG A 63 14.27 11.44 -9.62
CA ARG A 63 15.68 11.62 -10.00
C ARG A 63 15.81 12.84 -10.89
N PRO A 64 16.07 14.04 -10.34
CA PRO A 64 16.68 15.10 -11.10
C PRO A 64 18.21 14.86 -11.09
N ASP A 65 18.69 13.96 -11.95
CA ASP A 65 20.11 13.95 -12.33
C ASP A 65 20.35 15.09 -13.31
N GLY A 66 20.65 16.28 -12.77
CA GLY A 66 20.97 17.48 -13.52
C GLY A 66 22.46 17.83 -13.45
N GLY A 67 23.24 17.31 -14.39
CA GLY A 67 24.34 18.05 -15.03
C GLY A 67 25.69 18.16 -14.31
N THR A 68 26.47 17.08 -14.28
CA THR A 68 27.93 17.20 -14.33
C THR A 68 28.37 17.33 -15.79
N GLY A 69 28.40 18.56 -16.33
CA GLY A 69 29.25 18.88 -17.49
C GLY A 69 30.69 19.01 -16.97
N THR A 70 31.59 18.08 -17.25
CA THR A 70 32.35 17.94 -18.49
C THR A 70 33.16 19.20 -18.83
N SER A 71 34.43 19.13 -18.44
CA SER A 71 35.61 19.42 -19.27
C SER A 71 35.53 20.58 -20.28
N ALA A 72 36.16 21.70 -19.92
CA ALA A 72 36.93 22.55 -20.82
C ALA A 72 37.92 23.39 -20.01
#